data_AF-A0AAN9MKE4-F1
#
_entry.id   AF-A0AAN9MKE4-F1
#
_cell.length_a   1.000
_cell.length_b   1.000
_cell.length_c   1.000
_cell.angle_alpha   90.00
_cell.angle_beta   90.00
_cell.angle_gamma   90.00
#
_symmetry.space_group_name_H-M   'P 1'
#
loop_
_entity.id
_entity.type
_entity.pdbx_description
1 polymer ?
#
loop_
_entity_poly.entity_id
_entity_poly.type
_entity_poly.pdbx_seq_one_letter_code
_entity_poly.pdbx_strand_id
1 'polypeptide(L)'
;MASTLCSSSTCTPTPSSLFSSFTLRRRLPLVGAFCMLSLGLSNLYTPSYSSALKTGCVLSLLRSKLGIRSHSTIRMEANSTTVPSIVVYVTVPNKEAGKKLAESIVTEKLAACVNRVPGIESVYQWEGKIQTDSEELLIIKTRQSLLEALTEHVKANHEYDVPEVISLPITGGNLKYLEWIKESTRE
;
A
#
# COMPACT_ATOMS: atom_id res chain seq x y z
N MET A 1 -50.57 -46.82 -35.29
CA MET A 1 -51.51 -46.97 -34.18
C MET A 1 -51.03 -46.09 -33.04
N ALA A 2 -51.88 -45.13 -32.64
CA ALA A 2 -51.88 -44.29 -31.42
C ALA A 2 -50.60 -43.49 -31.09
N SER A 3 -50.53 -42.16 -31.27
CA SER A 3 -51.21 -41.07 -30.50
C SER A 3 -50.69 -41.02 -29.05
N THR A 4 -50.08 -39.94 -28.55
CA THR A 4 -50.72 -38.79 -27.83
C THR A 4 -49.54 -37.89 -27.34
N LEU A 5 -49.29 -36.63 -27.75
CA LEU A 5 -49.95 -35.33 -27.53
C LEU A 5 -50.28 -34.94 -26.06
N CYS A 6 -49.47 -34.05 -25.47
CA CYS A 6 -49.88 -32.97 -24.54
C CYS A 6 -48.63 -32.11 -24.25
N SER A 7 -48.43 -30.88 -24.76
CA SER A 7 -49.16 -29.61 -24.61
C SER A 7 -48.95 -28.90 -23.27
N SER A 8 -48.11 -27.85 -23.36
CA SER A 8 -48.25 -26.49 -22.79
C SER A 8 -48.53 -26.26 -21.30
N SER A 9 -47.65 -25.48 -20.66
CA SER A 9 -48.06 -24.25 -19.94
C SER A 9 -46.85 -23.42 -19.51
N THR A 10 -46.72 -22.25 -20.14
CA THR A 10 -46.02 -21.05 -19.63
C THR A 10 -46.67 -20.56 -18.34
N CYS A 11 -45.89 -20.06 -17.39
CA CYS A 11 -46.34 -19.08 -16.39
C CYS A 11 -45.14 -18.43 -15.68
N THR A 12 -44.82 -17.22 -16.10
CA THR A 12 -44.14 -16.19 -15.30
C THR A 12 -45.03 -15.75 -14.14
N PRO A 13 -44.45 -15.33 -13.00
CA PRO A 13 -44.92 -14.08 -12.42
C PRO A 13 -43.80 -13.22 -11.83
N THR A 14 -43.81 -11.95 -12.19
CA THR A 14 -43.38 -10.81 -11.35
C THR A 14 -44.45 -9.72 -11.52
N PRO A 15 -44.43 -8.63 -10.74
CA PRO A 15 -44.41 -8.53 -9.28
C PRO A 15 -45.59 -7.66 -8.79
N SER A 16 -46.00 -7.72 -7.52
CA SER A 16 -46.78 -6.62 -6.93
C SER A 16 -46.86 -6.63 -5.40
N SER A 17 -47.04 -5.40 -4.89
CA SER A 17 -47.34 -4.91 -3.54
C SER A 17 -46.11 -4.47 -2.73
N LEU A 18 -45.86 -3.16 -2.57
CA LEU A 18 -46.60 -2.06 -1.90
C LEU A 18 -46.30 -2.00 -0.39
N PHE A 19 -46.24 -0.75 0.10
CA PHE A 19 -45.92 -0.27 1.45
C PHE A 19 -44.41 -0.15 1.73
N SER A 20 -43.86 0.97 2.22
CA SER A 20 -44.45 2.13 2.88
C SER A 20 -43.58 3.37 2.62
N SER A 21 -44.26 4.47 2.32
CA SER A 21 -43.72 5.83 2.28
C SER A 21 -43.27 6.28 3.67
N PHE A 22 -41.96 6.40 3.88
CA PHE A 22 -41.42 7.20 4.99
C PHE A 22 -40.98 8.57 4.47
N THR A 23 -41.89 9.53 4.62
CA THR A 23 -41.55 10.96 4.58
C THR A 23 -40.69 11.30 5.80
N LEU A 24 -39.37 11.36 5.66
CA LEU A 24 -38.53 12.01 6.65
C LEU A 24 -38.14 13.41 6.15
N ARG A 25 -38.91 14.38 6.64
CA ARG A 25 -38.64 15.81 6.52
C ARG A 25 -37.38 16.18 7.32
N ARG A 26 -36.55 17.01 6.68
CA ARG A 26 -35.72 18.11 7.23
C ARG A 26 -34.80 17.79 8.42
N ARG A 27 -33.50 18.04 8.20
CA ARG A 27 -32.74 19.11 8.89
C ARG A 27 -31.36 19.31 8.23
N LEU A 28 -31.20 20.43 7.53
CA LEU A 28 -29.89 21.05 7.31
C LEU A 28 -29.41 21.66 8.63
N PRO A 29 -28.09 21.67 8.89
CA PRO A 29 -27.47 22.75 9.63
C PRO A 29 -26.71 23.68 8.67
N LEU A 30 -27.09 24.95 8.73
CA LEU A 30 -26.36 26.11 8.20
C LEU A 30 -25.04 26.32 8.97
N VAL A 31 -24.03 26.75 8.22
CA VAL A 31 -23.11 27.89 8.45
C VAL A 31 -22.39 27.99 9.82
N GLY A 32 -21.06 28.01 9.76
CA GLY A 32 -20.21 28.43 10.87
C GLY A 32 -18.78 28.74 10.43
N ALA A 33 -18.60 29.73 9.55
CA ALA A 33 -17.30 30.37 9.35
C ALA A 33 -17.00 31.27 10.57
N PHE A 34 -15.88 31.05 11.25
CA PHE A 34 -15.32 32.00 12.21
C PHE A 34 -13.85 32.22 11.88
N CYS A 35 -13.62 33.26 11.08
CA CYS A 35 -12.36 33.96 10.98
C CYS A 35 -12.39 35.07 12.03
N MET A 36 -11.49 35.03 13.01
CA MET A 36 -11.18 36.19 13.86
C MET A 36 -9.67 36.39 13.87
N LEU A 37 -9.25 37.37 13.06
CA LEU A 37 -8.05 38.16 13.26
C LEU A 37 -8.18 38.91 14.60
N SER A 38 -7.11 38.95 15.40
CA SER A 38 -6.53 40.23 15.84
C SER A 38 -5.34 40.05 16.80
N LEU A 39 -4.24 40.74 16.44
CA LEU A 39 -3.35 41.54 17.29
C LEU A 39 -2.57 40.75 18.36
N GLY A 40 -1.25 40.60 18.28
CA GLY A 40 -0.27 41.65 18.03
C GLY A 40 0.17 42.24 19.37
N LEU A 41 1.32 41.79 19.89
CA LEU A 41 2.14 42.51 20.87
C LEU A 41 3.59 42.04 20.71
N SER A 42 4.36 42.88 20.05
CA SER A 42 5.81 42.81 19.98
C SER A 42 6.43 43.39 21.26
N ASN A 43 7.72 43.09 21.45
CA ASN A 43 8.69 43.90 22.19
C ASN A 43 8.62 43.77 23.73
N LEU A 44 9.69 43.65 24.54
CA LEU A 44 11.12 43.90 24.46
C LEU A 44 11.80 43.02 25.54
N TYR A 45 13.01 42.51 25.32
CA TYR A 45 14.16 42.69 26.24
C TYR A 45 15.43 42.01 25.68
N THR A 46 16.36 42.85 25.25
CA THR A 46 17.82 42.63 25.25
C THR A 46 18.40 43.78 26.11
N PRO A 47 19.73 43.98 26.26
CA PRO A 47 20.91 43.09 26.14
C PRO A 47 21.85 43.25 27.37
N SER A 48 22.99 42.55 27.43
CA SER A 48 24.30 43.22 27.70
C SER A 48 25.53 42.29 27.57
N TYR A 49 26.49 42.73 26.73
CA TYR A 49 27.97 42.82 26.89
C TYR A 49 28.77 41.68 27.58
N SER A 50 29.99 41.31 27.19
CA SER A 50 31.09 42.10 26.61
C SER A 50 32.17 41.23 25.95
N SER A 51 33.03 41.93 25.23
CA SER A 51 34.19 41.56 24.40
C SER A 51 35.49 41.17 25.13
N ALA A 52 36.34 40.42 24.40
CA ALA A 52 37.80 40.55 24.22
C ALA A 52 38.76 40.54 25.43
N LEU A 53 39.78 39.66 25.38
CA LEU A 53 41.19 40.03 25.64
C LEU A 53 42.18 38.95 25.18
N LYS A 54 43.23 39.40 24.48
CA LYS A 54 44.46 38.68 24.13
C LYS A 54 45.36 38.58 25.36
N THR A 55 46.07 37.45 25.52
CA THR A 55 47.45 37.40 26.01
C THR A 55 47.99 35.97 25.84
N GLY A 56 49.11 35.84 25.13
CA GLY A 56 49.90 34.61 25.14
C GLY A 56 50.83 34.57 26.35
N CYS A 57 51.21 33.38 26.81
CA CYS A 57 52.55 33.10 27.33
C CYS A 57 52.74 31.59 27.48
N VAL A 58 53.83 31.12 26.87
CA VAL A 58 54.56 29.87 27.06
C VAL A 58 54.39 29.20 28.42
N LEU A 59 53.99 27.92 28.43
CA LEU A 59 54.64 26.94 29.30
C LEU A 59 54.57 25.53 28.70
N SER A 60 55.76 25.01 28.50
CA SER A 60 56.12 23.65 28.10
C SER A 60 55.78 22.61 29.18
N LEU A 61 55.77 21.34 28.75
CA LEU A 61 55.66 20.10 29.55
C LEU A 61 54.26 19.72 30.02
N LEU A 62 53.60 18.80 29.30
CA LEU A 62 53.64 17.39 29.72
C LEU A 62 53.21 16.47 28.56
N ARG A 63 54.18 15.75 28.02
CA ARG A 63 53.99 14.67 27.06
C ARG A 63 53.55 13.42 27.84
N SER A 64 52.26 13.26 28.11
CA SER A 64 51.72 11.95 28.49
C SER A 64 51.20 11.23 27.26
N LYS A 65 51.97 10.25 26.79
CA LYS A 65 51.55 9.21 25.85
C LYS A 65 50.32 8.50 26.43
N LEU A 66 49.12 8.94 26.12
CA LEU A 66 47.96 8.05 26.13
C LEU A 66 47.81 7.56 24.70
N GLY A 67 48.27 6.33 24.46
CA GLY A 67 48.12 5.67 23.18
C GLY A 67 46.67 5.68 22.78
N ILE A 68 46.35 6.42 21.72
CA ILE A 68 45.17 6.19 20.92
C ILE A 68 45.33 4.75 20.43
N ARG A 69 44.74 3.81 21.16
CA ARG A 69 44.44 2.49 20.60
C ARG A 69 43.53 2.80 19.43
N SER A 70 44.11 2.78 18.25
CA SER A 70 43.41 2.54 17.00
C SER A 70 42.64 1.25 17.21
N HIS A 71 41.41 1.38 17.71
CA HIS A 71 40.43 0.34 17.54
C HIS A 71 40.19 0.36 16.05
N SER A 72 40.78 -0.62 15.36
CA SER A 72 40.43 -0.98 14.00
C SER A 72 38.91 -1.01 13.96
N THR A 73 38.32 0.03 13.38
CA THR A 73 36.92 -0.02 12.98
C THR A 73 36.94 -0.97 11.79
N ILE A 74 36.91 -2.28 12.08
CA ILE A 74 36.45 -3.25 11.12
C ILE A 74 34.99 -2.85 10.89
N ARG A 75 34.77 -1.99 9.89
CA ARG A 75 33.47 -1.88 9.25
C ARG A 75 33.24 -3.25 8.61
N MET A 76 32.63 -4.15 9.38
CA MET A 76 31.94 -5.28 8.80
C MET A 76 30.79 -4.67 8.01
N GLU A 77 31.00 -4.60 6.71
CA GLU A 77 29.94 -4.35 5.74
C GLU A 77 28.90 -5.43 6.00
N ALA A 78 27.79 -5.04 6.62
CA ALA A 78 26.69 -5.93 6.92
C ALA A 78 26.16 -6.43 5.58
N ASN A 79 26.59 -7.62 5.17
CA ASN A 79 26.05 -8.29 4.01
C ASN A 79 24.59 -8.61 4.32
N SER A 80 23.70 -7.68 3.97
CA SER A 80 22.28 -7.81 4.28
C SER A 80 21.69 -8.89 3.36
N THR A 81 21.41 -10.05 3.93
CA THR A 81 20.87 -11.20 3.20
C THR A 81 19.45 -10.92 2.67
N THR A 82 18.76 -9.92 3.20
CA THR A 82 17.41 -9.50 2.78
C THR A 82 17.42 -8.26 1.89
N VAL A 83 16.27 -7.94 1.30
CA VAL A 83 16.01 -6.70 0.56
C VAL A 83 14.69 -6.09 1.01
N PRO A 84 14.50 -4.76 0.86
CA PRO A 84 13.19 -4.14 1.09
C PRO A 84 12.11 -4.87 0.29
N SER A 85 11.09 -5.35 0.99
CA SER A 85 10.04 -6.20 0.44
C SER A 85 8.67 -5.60 0.70
N ILE A 86 7.72 -5.92 -0.17
CA ILE A 86 6.36 -5.40 -0.16
C ILE A 86 5.34 -6.53 -0.34
N VAL A 87 4.15 -6.31 0.19
CA VAL A 87 2.94 -7.03 -0.19
C VAL A 87 2.18 -6.17 -1.19
N VAL A 88 1.78 -6.73 -2.32
CA VAL A 88 1.00 -6.04 -3.35
C VAL A 88 -0.37 -6.68 -3.45
N TYR A 89 -1.41 -5.84 -3.48
CA TYR A 89 -2.79 -6.23 -3.71
C TYR A 89 -3.18 -5.91 -5.15
N VAL A 90 -3.83 -6.87 -5.79
CA VAL A 90 -4.42 -6.76 -7.13
C VAL A 90 -5.74 -7.51 -7.12
N THR A 91 -6.83 -6.86 -7.52
CA THR A 91 -8.11 -7.54 -7.77
C THR A 91 -8.18 -8.00 -9.23
N VAL A 92 -8.90 -9.09 -9.47
CA VAL A 92 -9.11 -9.67 -10.81
C VAL A 92 -10.56 -10.14 -10.96
N PRO A 93 -11.14 -10.09 -12.18
CA PRO A 93 -12.57 -10.32 -12.40
C PRO A 93 -13.04 -11.76 -12.17
N ASN A 94 -12.14 -12.75 -12.23
CA ASN A 94 -12.49 -14.16 -12.10
C ASN A 94 -11.30 -15.05 -11.73
N LYS A 95 -11.63 -16.31 -11.41
CA LYS A 95 -10.69 -17.33 -10.96
C LYS A 95 -9.65 -17.70 -12.02
N GLU A 96 -10.04 -17.75 -13.28
CA GLU A 96 -9.17 -18.10 -14.40
C GLU A 96 -8.14 -16.99 -14.63
N ALA A 97 -8.58 -15.73 -14.64
CA ALA A 97 -7.72 -14.55 -14.72
C ALA A 97 -6.72 -14.52 -13.55
N GLY A 98 -7.19 -14.69 -12.31
CA GLY A 98 -6.32 -14.74 -11.13
C GLY A 98 -5.29 -15.85 -11.17
N LYS A 99 -5.66 -17.04 -11.66
CA LYS A 99 -4.72 -18.15 -11.84
C LYS A 99 -3.64 -17.80 -12.86
N LYS A 100 -4.04 -17.36 -14.06
CA LYS A 100 -3.12 -17.05 -15.15
C LYS A 100 -2.17 -15.92 -14.77
N LEU A 101 -2.68 -14.86 -14.15
CA LEU A 101 -1.88 -13.72 -13.73
C LEU A 101 -0.88 -14.12 -12.65
N ALA A 102 -1.31 -14.85 -11.61
CA ALA A 102 -0.43 -15.34 -10.56
C ALA A 102 0.69 -16.24 -11.10
N GLU A 103 0.37 -17.18 -12.00
CA GLU A 103 1.36 -18.07 -12.63
C GLU A 103 2.38 -17.29 -13.46
N SER A 104 1.93 -16.31 -14.25
CA SER A 104 2.83 -15.48 -15.06
C SER A 104 3.78 -14.62 -14.20
N ILE A 105 3.27 -13.97 -13.15
CA ILE A 105 4.07 -13.14 -12.22
C ILE A 105 5.22 -13.94 -11.60
N VAL A 106 4.93 -15.16 -11.13
CA VAL A 106 5.94 -16.02 -10.50
C VAL A 106 6.91 -16.56 -11.55
N THR A 107 6.42 -16.96 -12.72
CA THR A 107 7.25 -17.48 -13.82
C THR A 107 8.27 -16.43 -14.29
N GLU A 108 7.86 -15.17 -14.38
CA GLU A 108 8.72 -14.05 -14.76
C GLU A 108 9.62 -13.54 -13.63
N LYS A 109 9.56 -14.19 -12.45
CA LYS A 109 10.30 -13.82 -11.24
C LYS A 109 10.04 -12.39 -10.77
N LEU A 110 8.84 -11.88 -11.05
CA LEU A 110 8.37 -10.57 -10.58
C LEU A 110 7.87 -10.61 -9.13
N ALA A 111 7.56 -11.80 -8.61
CA ALA A 111 7.24 -12.02 -7.21
C ALA A 111 7.67 -13.41 -6.78
N ALA A 112 7.94 -13.58 -5.48
CA ALA A 112 8.30 -14.88 -4.92
C ALA A 112 7.08 -15.78 -4.76
N CYS A 113 5.93 -15.21 -4.38
CA CYS A 113 4.67 -15.94 -4.30
C CYS A 113 3.45 -15.03 -4.45
N VAL A 114 2.32 -15.66 -4.77
CA VAL A 114 0.99 -15.04 -4.86
C VAL A 114 0.00 -15.92 -4.11
N ASN A 115 -0.73 -15.36 -3.13
CA ASN A 115 -1.91 -16.02 -2.57
C ASN A 115 -3.14 -15.50 -3.31
N ARG A 116 -4.14 -16.36 -3.46
CA ARG A 116 -5.39 -16.07 -4.17
C ARG A 116 -6.55 -16.21 -3.20
N VAL A 117 -7.34 -15.15 -3.03
CA VAL A 117 -8.49 -15.11 -2.12
C VAL A 117 -9.76 -15.00 -2.95
N PRO A 118 -10.50 -16.12 -3.17
CA PRO A 118 -11.70 -16.12 -4.01
C PRO A 118 -12.93 -15.57 -3.28
N GLY A 119 -13.95 -15.19 -4.05
CA GLY A 119 -15.26 -14.81 -3.52
C GLY A 119 -15.27 -13.45 -2.84
N ILE A 120 -14.48 -12.51 -3.36
CA ILE A 120 -14.49 -11.12 -2.92
C ILE A 120 -15.62 -10.39 -3.64
N GLU A 121 -16.30 -9.52 -2.91
CA GLU A 121 -17.26 -8.58 -3.49
C GLU A 121 -16.67 -7.18 -3.38
N SER A 122 -16.43 -6.55 -4.52
CA SER A 122 -15.89 -5.19 -4.63
C SER A 122 -17.02 -4.20 -4.85
N VAL A 123 -17.10 -3.18 -3.99
CA VAL A 123 -18.13 -2.15 -4.04
C VAL A 123 -17.48 -0.80 -4.30
N TYR A 124 -17.89 -0.12 -5.37
CA TYR A 124 -17.30 1.16 -5.80
C TYR A 124 -18.35 2.03 -6.50
N GLN A 125 -18.03 3.31 -6.74
CA GLN A 125 -18.90 4.21 -7.50
C GLN A 125 -18.37 4.38 -8.93
N TRP A 126 -19.23 4.13 -9.91
CA TRP A 126 -18.94 4.36 -11.32
C TRP A 126 -20.13 5.02 -12.01
N GLU A 127 -19.89 6.04 -12.83
CA GLU A 127 -20.93 6.79 -13.55
C GLU A 127 -22.10 7.25 -12.67
N GLY A 128 -21.78 7.67 -11.44
CA GLY A 128 -22.74 8.15 -10.45
C GLY A 128 -23.58 7.06 -9.76
N LYS A 129 -23.32 5.77 -10.03
CA LYS A 129 -24.02 4.63 -9.41
C LYS A 129 -23.06 3.79 -8.59
N ILE A 130 -23.58 3.17 -7.53
CA ILE A 130 -22.85 2.14 -6.80
C ILE A 130 -22.89 0.86 -7.62
N GLN A 131 -21.71 0.31 -7.88
CA GLN A 131 -21.48 -0.96 -8.53
C GLN A 131 -20.99 -1.98 -7.51
N THR A 132 -21.25 -3.24 -7.83
CA THR A 132 -20.85 -4.38 -7.03
C THR A 132 -20.45 -5.51 -7.96
N ASP A 133 -19.18 -5.91 -7.91
CA ASP A 133 -18.63 -6.97 -8.77
C ASP A 133 -18.03 -8.10 -7.93
N SER A 134 -18.15 -9.32 -8.44
CA SER A 134 -17.52 -10.50 -7.86
C SER A 134 -16.10 -10.63 -8.42
N GLU A 135 -15.12 -10.70 -7.53
CA GLU A 135 -13.70 -10.68 -7.86
C GLU A 135 -12.91 -11.70 -7.04
N GLU A 136 -11.62 -11.80 -7.36
CA GLU A 136 -10.63 -12.46 -6.54
C GLU A 136 -9.52 -11.48 -6.17
N LEU A 137 -9.02 -11.56 -4.93
CA LEU A 137 -7.88 -10.74 -4.47
C LEU A 137 -6.59 -11.55 -4.56
N LEU A 138 -5.59 -11.00 -5.24
CA LEU A 138 -4.22 -11.48 -5.27
C LEU A 138 -3.39 -10.79 -4.19
N ILE A 139 -2.70 -11.57 -3.36
CA ILE A 139 -1.77 -11.10 -2.33
C ILE A 139 -0.35 -11.55 -2.69
N ILE A 140 0.38 -10.64 -3.32
CA ILE A 140 1.66 -10.87 -3.98
C ILE A 140 2.80 -10.43 -3.05
N LYS A 141 3.85 -11.24 -2.88
CA LYS A 141 5.03 -10.88 -2.05
C LYS A 141 6.24 -10.75 -2.94
N THR A 142 6.82 -9.57 -2.98
CA THR A 142 7.94 -9.26 -3.87
C THR A 142 8.90 -8.22 -3.26
N ARG A 143 9.97 -7.91 -3.99
CA ARG A 143 10.89 -6.81 -3.67
C ARG A 143 10.23 -5.48 -3.97
N GLN A 144 10.55 -4.47 -3.19
CA GLN A 144 10.10 -3.10 -3.45
C GLN A 144 10.59 -2.58 -4.81
N SER A 145 11.81 -2.96 -5.23
CA SER A 145 12.40 -2.56 -6.52
C SER A 145 11.63 -3.08 -7.74
N LEU A 146 10.82 -4.13 -7.58
CA LEU A 146 10.06 -4.74 -8.68
C LEU A 146 8.64 -4.19 -8.81
N LEU A 147 8.22 -3.23 -7.99
CA LEU A 147 6.85 -2.73 -8.01
C LEU A 147 6.45 -2.18 -9.38
N GLU A 148 7.31 -1.38 -10.02
CA GLU A 148 7.03 -0.81 -11.33
C GLU A 148 6.91 -1.91 -12.40
N ALA A 149 7.89 -2.82 -12.47
CA ALA A 149 7.86 -3.94 -13.41
C ALA A 149 6.64 -4.87 -13.20
N LEU A 150 6.28 -5.14 -11.94
CA LEU A 150 5.08 -5.90 -11.60
C LEU A 150 3.82 -5.16 -12.05
N THR A 151 3.75 -3.85 -11.84
CA THR A 151 2.59 -3.03 -12.23
C THR A 151 2.40 -3.03 -13.74
N GLU A 152 3.48 -2.86 -14.52
CA GLU A 152 3.43 -2.93 -15.98
C GLU A 152 3.04 -4.31 -16.48
N HIS A 153 3.56 -5.37 -15.84
CA HIS A 153 3.15 -6.74 -16.15
C HIS A 153 1.66 -6.97 -15.89
N VAL A 154 1.14 -6.46 -14.77
CA VAL A 154 -0.29 -6.54 -14.46
C VAL A 154 -1.09 -5.81 -15.53
N LYS A 155 -0.79 -4.54 -15.83
CA LYS A 155 -1.50 -3.77 -16.87
C LYS A 155 -1.53 -4.47 -18.22
N ALA A 156 -0.40 -5.07 -18.65
CA ALA A 156 -0.32 -5.76 -19.92
C ALA A 156 -1.14 -7.07 -19.99
N ASN A 157 -1.51 -7.64 -18.84
CA ASN A 157 -2.16 -8.94 -18.73
C ASN A 157 -3.49 -8.88 -17.97
N HIS A 158 -4.05 -7.69 -17.78
CA HIS A 158 -5.30 -7.46 -17.05
C HIS A 158 -6.45 -7.08 -17.99
N GLU A 159 -7.68 -7.46 -17.63
CA GLU A 159 -8.88 -7.16 -18.41
C GLU A 159 -9.32 -5.70 -18.28
N TYR A 160 -9.19 -5.14 -17.07
CA TYR A 160 -9.52 -3.73 -16.80
C TYR A 160 -8.47 -2.77 -17.34
N ASP A 161 -8.94 -1.63 -17.85
CA ASP A 161 -8.08 -0.53 -18.34
C ASP A 161 -7.20 0.07 -17.24
N VAL A 162 -7.74 0.14 -16.02
CA VAL A 162 -7.05 0.65 -14.83
C VAL A 162 -7.14 -0.39 -13.71
N PRO A 163 -6.26 -1.41 -13.71
CA PRO A 163 -6.29 -2.43 -12.66
C PRO A 163 -5.87 -1.86 -11.31
N GLU A 164 -6.47 -2.34 -10.23
CA GLU A 164 -5.98 -2.07 -8.87
C GLU A 164 -4.59 -2.70 -8.70
N VAL A 165 -3.59 -1.88 -8.36
CA VAL A 165 -2.27 -2.34 -7.92
C VAL A 165 -1.78 -1.41 -6.82
N ILE A 166 -1.80 -1.90 -5.58
CA ILE A 166 -1.34 -1.11 -4.41
C ILE A 166 -0.37 -1.93 -3.57
N SER A 167 0.59 -1.27 -2.93
CA SER A 167 1.66 -1.94 -2.17
C SER A 167 1.72 -1.49 -0.70
N LEU A 168 2.03 -2.44 0.18
CA LEU A 168 2.25 -2.26 1.61
C LEU A 168 3.66 -2.72 1.97
N PRO A 169 4.45 -1.95 2.77
CA PRO A 169 5.80 -2.35 3.15
C PRO A 169 5.81 -3.52 4.14
N ILE A 170 6.72 -4.47 3.93
CA ILE A 170 7.03 -5.53 4.91
C ILE A 170 8.12 -4.99 5.85
N THR A 171 7.78 -4.79 7.12
CA THR A 171 8.68 -4.20 8.13
C THR A 171 9.47 -5.25 8.94
N GLY A 172 9.19 -6.54 8.75
CA GLY A 172 9.84 -7.64 9.44
C GLY A 172 9.16 -8.98 9.17
N GLY A 173 9.64 -10.04 9.83
CA GLY A 173 9.08 -11.38 9.68
C GLY A 173 10.13 -12.47 9.90
N ASN A 174 9.82 -13.68 9.43
CA ASN A 174 10.79 -14.79 9.44
C ASN A 174 11.93 -14.48 8.47
N LEU A 175 13.16 -14.34 9.00
CA LEU A 175 14.35 -13.96 8.23
C LEU A 175 14.55 -14.86 7.00
N LYS A 176 14.48 -16.19 7.18
CA LYS A 176 14.65 -17.15 6.07
C LYS A 176 13.61 -16.98 4.97
N TYR A 177 12.39 -16.54 5.32
CA TYR A 177 11.35 -16.28 4.33
C TYR A 177 11.64 -15.00 3.54
N LEU A 178 12.17 -13.97 4.19
CA LEU A 178 12.56 -12.71 3.53
C LEU A 178 13.79 -12.90 2.63
N GLU A 179 14.73 -13.75 3.05
CA GLU A 179 15.86 -14.20 2.22
C GLU A 179 15.35 -14.95 0.99
N TRP A 180 14.40 -15.88 1.17
CA TRP A 180 13.78 -16.59 0.07
C TRP A 180 13.02 -15.68 -0.91
N ILE A 181 12.37 -14.60 -0.43
CA ILE A 181 11.76 -13.59 -1.33
C ILE A 181 12.83 -12.99 -2.24
N LYS A 182 13.98 -12.60 -1.68
CA LYS A 182 15.12 -12.08 -2.45
C LYS A 182 15.55 -13.13 -3.48
N GLU A 183 15.88 -14.34 -3.06
CA GLU A 183 16.43 -15.39 -3.94
C GLU A 183 15.48 -15.81 -5.08
N SER A 184 14.16 -15.76 -4.83
CA SER A 184 13.13 -16.20 -5.78
C SER A 184 12.75 -15.13 -6.82
N THR A 185 13.22 -13.91 -6.66
CA THR A 185 12.86 -12.76 -7.51
C THR A 185 14.07 -12.24 -8.27
N ARG A 186 13.83 -11.66 -9.45
CA ARG A 186 14.89 -11.04 -10.24
C ARG A 186 15.40 -9.76 -9.58
N GLU A 187 16.59 -9.32 -10.00
CA GLU A 187 17.18 -8.05 -9.53
C GLU A 187 16.50 -6.83 -10.14
#